data_AF-A0A7Z9QZN3-F1
#
_entry.id   AF-A0A7Z9QZN3-F1
#
_cell.length_a   1.000
_cell.length_b   1.000
_cell.length_c   1.000
_cell.angle_alpha   90.00
_cell.angle_beta   90.00
_cell.angle_gamma   90.00
#
_symmetry.space_group_name_H-M   'P 1'
#
loop_
_entity.id
_entity.type
_entity.pdbx_description
1 polymer ?
#
loop_
_entity_poly.entity_id
_entity_poly.type
_entity_poly.pdbx_seq_one_letter_code
_entity_poly.pdbx_strand_id
1 'polypeptide(L)'
;MPKVVVGHMDDPKSLRPIYDRFYDEHPELKIGCDEFEGEGEFVAQHEGIRFIWIEKGEGEAYLDVGYRTQEGDGEKLPDCYTSEKVDAENLPILQSIAENLDTLHPAVLLPVKSVLSRFDGEITIGDISNEIRLMVETGIDRVNWTSRPKVRRSFELLLENYSQMGWSTKQAGSFESIKVGDQLTVTADEPVRVRGKFRYWWIEDTSIFMTHVTTARRLNYIRNAIAKSGEFRVLTMPWFCYTETEDKLDGVNSANNHVLHITDQNSRTHYHPVQAIGGGKPQHEIHIVLEPSALGVDIQENESYIDVFPEVDDLTVHQKIELSPGTIVYIPPGIGHRIVNAVVSVLGIPGFKLNNTIFLD
;
A
#
# COMPACT_ATOMS: atom_id res chain seq x y z
N MET A 1 0.29 20.01 21.62
CA MET A 1 1.18 19.21 20.78
C MET A 1 0.44 17.94 20.38
N PRO A 2 0.54 17.51 19.11
CA PRO A 2 -0.01 16.21 18.70
C PRO A 2 0.60 15.12 19.57
N LYS A 3 -0.20 14.13 19.98
CA LYS A 3 0.29 12.96 20.76
C LYS A 3 -0.02 11.69 20.00
N VAL A 4 0.80 10.67 20.13
CA VAL A 4 0.41 9.34 19.66
C VAL A 4 -0.74 8.80 20.50
N VAL A 5 -1.60 8.00 19.88
CA VAL A 5 -2.68 7.30 20.57
C VAL A 5 -2.45 5.81 20.39
N VAL A 6 -2.49 5.06 21.49
CA VAL A 6 -2.21 3.61 21.50
C VAL A 6 -3.44 2.87 21.96
N GLY A 7 -3.73 1.76 21.29
CA GLY A 7 -4.78 0.83 21.68
C GLY A 7 -4.39 -0.61 21.34
N HIS A 8 -5.28 -1.54 21.65
CA HIS A 8 -5.09 -2.95 21.39
C HIS A 8 -6.37 -3.60 20.88
N MET A 9 -6.24 -4.50 19.91
CA MET A 9 -7.38 -5.20 19.28
C MET A 9 -8.21 -6.03 20.25
N ASP A 10 -7.57 -6.60 21.27
CA ASP A 10 -8.25 -7.35 22.33
C ASP A 10 -8.89 -6.46 23.42
N ASP A 11 -8.69 -5.14 23.37
CA ASP A 11 -9.34 -4.17 24.26
C ASP A 11 -10.07 -3.09 23.46
N PRO A 12 -11.34 -3.33 23.07
CA PRO A 12 -12.14 -2.36 22.30
C PRO A 12 -12.26 -0.98 22.96
N LYS A 13 -12.15 -0.88 24.30
CA LYS A 13 -12.22 0.42 24.98
C LYS A 13 -10.97 1.26 24.72
N SER A 14 -9.81 0.61 24.56
CA SER A 14 -8.55 1.27 24.23
C SER A 14 -8.51 1.82 22.79
N LEU A 15 -9.36 1.31 21.90
CA LEU A 15 -9.44 1.79 20.51
C LEU A 15 -10.28 3.06 20.36
N ARG A 16 -11.18 3.35 21.32
CA ARG A 16 -12.07 4.52 21.24
C ARG A 16 -11.34 5.85 21.05
N PRO A 17 -10.24 6.16 21.78
CA PRO A 17 -9.48 7.38 21.54
C PRO A 17 -8.87 7.48 20.12
N ILE A 18 -8.58 6.34 19.49
CA ILE A 18 -8.10 6.31 18.09
C ILE A 18 -9.25 6.70 17.17
N TYR A 19 -10.44 6.09 17.34
CA TYR A 19 -11.62 6.42 16.54
C TYR A 19 -12.06 7.87 16.69
N ASP A 20 -12.17 8.35 17.93
CA ASP A 20 -12.59 9.73 18.23
C ASP A 20 -11.68 10.72 17.50
N ARG A 21 -10.36 10.52 17.61
CA ARG A 21 -9.38 11.37 16.93
C ARG A 21 -9.44 11.23 15.41
N PHE A 22 -9.55 10.00 14.91
CA PHE A 22 -9.61 9.72 13.48
C PHE A 22 -10.80 10.41 12.82
N TYR A 23 -11.98 10.38 13.44
CA TYR A 23 -13.17 11.04 12.91
C TYR A 23 -13.07 12.56 12.92
N ASP A 24 -12.38 13.14 13.91
CA ASP A 24 -12.12 14.59 13.96
C ASP A 24 -11.16 15.03 12.84
N GLU A 25 -10.13 14.24 12.55
CA GLU A 25 -9.09 14.56 11.55
C GLU A 25 -9.51 14.15 10.11
N HIS A 26 -10.39 13.16 9.96
CA HIS A 26 -10.85 12.59 8.69
C HIS A 26 -12.38 12.38 8.66
N PRO A 27 -13.20 13.45 8.61
CA PRO A 27 -14.66 13.34 8.66
C PRO A 27 -15.26 12.54 7.49
N GLU A 28 -14.58 12.52 6.33
CA GLU A 28 -14.96 11.74 5.14
C GLU A 28 -14.63 10.24 5.23
N LEU A 29 -13.83 9.84 6.22
CA LEU A 29 -13.46 8.45 6.41
C LEU A 29 -14.24 7.86 7.59
N LYS A 30 -14.60 6.59 7.45
CA LYS A 30 -15.07 5.74 8.55
C LYS A 30 -14.01 4.69 8.84
N ILE A 31 -13.93 4.25 10.08
CA ILE A 31 -12.94 3.27 10.53
C ILE A 31 -13.58 2.35 11.56
N GLY A 32 -13.10 1.10 11.59
CA GLY A 32 -13.43 0.15 12.63
C GLY A 32 -12.57 -1.10 12.56
N CYS A 33 -12.83 -2.01 13.49
CA CYS A 33 -12.31 -3.36 13.47
C CYS A 33 -13.40 -4.34 13.90
N ASP A 34 -13.41 -5.53 13.30
CA ASP A 34 -14.43 -6.53 13.55
C ASP A 34 -13.84 -7.95 13.43
N GLU A 35 -14.57 -8.93 13.95
CA GLU A 35 -14.30 -10.35 13.75
C GLU A 35 -15.35 -10.94 12.80
N PHE A 36 -14.91 -11.86 11.94
CA PHE A 36 -15.76 -12.61 11.02
C PHE A 36 -15.59 -14.10 11.26
N GLU A 37 -16.71 -14.84 11.30
CA GLU A 37 -16.74 -16.30 11.40
C GLU A 37 -17.91 -16.86 10.59
N GLY A 38 -17.64 -17.85 9.73
CA GLY A 38 -18.65 -18.53 8.92
C GLY A 38 -18.56 -18.19 7.43
N GLU A 39 -19.71 -18.02 6.77
CA GLU A 39 -19.83 -17.60 5.36
C GLU A 39 -20.79 -16.39 5.29
N GLY A 40 -20.44 -15.40 4.48
CA GLY A 40 -21.19 -14.15 4.37
C GLY A 40 -20.69 -13.26 3.24
N GLU A 41 -21.14 -12.01 3.23
CA GLU A 41 -20.76 -11.01 2.23
C GLU A 41 -20.17 -9.78 2.90
N PHE A 42 -19.09 -9.26 2.32
CA PHE A 42 -18.52 -7.98 2.67
C PHE A 42 -19.00 -6.95 1.64
N VAL A 43 -19.51 -5.84 2.17
CA VAL A 43 -20.04 -4.70 1.41
C VAL A 43 -19.63 -3.41 2.11
N ALA A 44 -19.59 -2.31 1.37
CA ALA A 44 -19.46 -0.98 1.94
C ALA A 44 -20.70 -0.64 2.80
N GLN A 45 -20.48 -0.11 4.00
CA GLN A 45 -21.54 0.15 4.99
C GLN A 45 -22.08 1.58 4.93
N HIS A 46 -21.36 2.47 4.27
CA HIS A 46 -21.59 3.92 4.22
C HIS A 46 -21.56 4.44 2.78
N GLU A 47 -21.91 3.59 1.81
CA GLU A 47 -21.99 3.91 0.38
C GLU A 47 -20.67 4.43 -0.23
N GLY A 48 -19.54 4.14 0.42
CA GLY A 48 -18.20 4.50 -0.05
C GLY A 48 -17.41 3.30 -0.59
N ILE A 49 -16.08 3.42 -0.52
CA ILE A 49 -15.15 2.33 -0.80
C ILE A 49 -14.55 1.85 0.50
N ARG A 50 -14.78 0.59 0.83
CA ARG A 50 -14.32 -0.02 2.06
C ARG A 50 -13.10 -0.89 1.81
N PHE A 51 -11.98 -0.47 2.36
CA PHE A 51 -10.73 -1.20 2.43
C PHE A 51 -10.72 -2.03 3.72
N ILE A 52 -10.40 -3.32 3.61
CA ILE A 52 -10.38 -4.27 4.70
C ILE A 52 -9.01 -4.93 4.74
N TRP A 53 -8.33 -4.90 5.89
CA TRP A 53 -7.02 -5.52 6.10
C TRP A 53 -7.12 -6.62 7.13
N ILE A 54 -6.67 -7.81 6.77
CA ILE A 54 -6.72 -8.98 7.66
C ILE A 54 -5.57 -8.88 8.65
N GLU A 55 -5.90 -8.83 9.94
CA GLU A 55 -4.92 -8.71 11.03
C GLU A 55 -4.62 -10.07 11.66
N LYS A 56 -5.61 -10.96 11.78
CA LYS A 56 -5.45 -12.28 12.40
C LYS A 56 -6.38 -13.32 11.77
N GLY A 57 -5.92 -14.56 11.67
CA GLY A 57 -6.70 -15.66 11.12
C GLY A 57 -6.62 -15.77 9.60
N GLU A 58 -7.55 -16.52 9.03
CA GLU A 58 -7.57 -16.84 7.61
C GLU A 58 -8.98 -17.11 7.11
N GLY A 59 -9.15 -17.01 5.80
CA GLY A 59 -10.40 -17.33 5.12
C GLY A 59 -10.20 -17.47 3.62
N GLU A 60 -11.30 -17.35 2.89
CA GLU A 60 -11.32 -17.33 1.45
C GLU A 60 -12.31 -16.28 0.95
N ALA A 61 -11.94 -15.57 -0.12
CA ALA A 61 -12.84 -14.68 -0.87
C ALA A 61 -13.21 -15.32 -2.20
N TYR A 62 -14.49 -15.26 -2.56
CA TYR A 62 -14.95 -15.69 -3.88
C TYR A 62 -14.62 -14.62 -4.91
N LEU A 63 -13.75 -14.97 -5.85
CA LEU A 63 -13.40 -14.12 -7.00
C LEU A 63 -14.05 -14.75 -8.23
N ASP A 64 -14.88 -13.98 -8.94
CA ASP A 64 -15.68 -14.52 -10.03
C ASP A 64 -14.90 -14.62 -11.35
N VAL A 65 -15.47 -15.33 -12.33
CA VAL A 65 -14.97 -15.29 -13.70
C VAL A 65 -14.95 -13.84 -14.22
N GLY A 66 -13.87 -13.46 -14.90
CA GLY A 66 -13.67 -12.09 -15.37
C GLY A 66 -13.05 -11.14 -14.34
N TYR A 67 -12.86 -11.56 -13.07
CA TYR A 67 -12.09 -10.79 -12.10
C TYR A 67 -10.69 -10.47 -12.65
N ARG A 68 -10.33 -9.18 -12.66
CA ARG A 68 -9.01 -8.71 -13.10
C ARG A 68 -8.15 -8.37 -11.89
N THR A 69 -6.87 -8.73 -11.94
CA THR A 69 -5.89 -8.43 -10.89
C THR A 69 -4.56 -7.97 -11.47
N GLN A 70 -3.84 -7.09 -10.77
CA GLN A 70 -2.43 -6.73 -11.03
C GLN A 70 -1.48 -7.45 -10.06
N GLU A 71 -1.86 -8.65 -9.65
CA GLU A 71 -1.02 -9.60 -8.90
C GLU A 71 -0.26 -10.53 -9.87
N GLY A 72 0.68 -11.30 -9.34
CA GLY A 72 1.38 -12.37 -10.05
C GLY A 72 2.85 -12.07 -10.38
N ASP A 73 3.36 -10.92 -9.97
CA ASP A 73 4.77 -10.54 -10.08
C ASP A 73 5.59 -10.88 -8.82
N GLY A 74 4.94 -11.40 -7.78
CA GLY A 74 5.54 -12.13 -6.65
C GLY A 74 5.56 -13.64 -6.90
N GLU A 75 4.71 -14.38 -6.18
CA GLU A 75 4.41 -15.78 -6.50
C GLU A 75 3.53 -15.89 -7.76
N LYS A 76 3.60 -17.02 -8.47
CA LYS A 76 2.73 -17.29 -9.62
C LYS A 76 1.27 -17.36 -9.18
N LEU A 77 0.39 -16.64 -9.87
CA LEU A 77 -1.05 -16.80 -9.70
C LEU A 77 -1.51 -18.24 -9.98
N PRO A 78 -2.65 -18.68 -9.41
CA PRO A 78 -3.26 -19.96 -9.76
C PRO A 78 -3.47 -20.12 -11.26
N ASP A 79 -3.41 -21.35 -11.78
CA ASP A 79 -3.49 -21.64 -13.22
C ASP A 79 -4.82 -21.21 -13.89
N CYS A 80 -5.84 -20.87 -13.09
CA CYS A 80 -7.10 -20.30 -13.58
C CYS A 80 -7.01 -18.81 -13.96
N TYR A 81 -5.84 -18.16 -13.81
CA TYR A 81 -5.60 -16.80 -14.28
C TYR A 81 -4.86 -16.81 -15.61
N THR A 82 -5.17 -15.85 -16.48
CA THR A 82 -4.46 -15.61 -17.73
C THR A 82 -4.01 -14.17 -17.78
N SER A 83 -2.70 -13.96 -17.91
CA SER A 83 -2.14 -12.61 -18.07
C SER A 83 -2.59 -12.01 -19.40
N GLU A 84 -2.96 -10.74 -19.35
CA GLU A 84 -3.44 -10.00 -20.49
C GLU A 84 -2.26 -9.50 -21.33
N LYS A 85 -2.48 -9.45 -22.65
CA LYS A 85 -1.51 -8.82 -23.54
C LYS A 85 -1.50 -7.33 -23.29
N VAL A 86 -0.32 -6.72 -23.41
CA VAL A 86 -0.20 -5.27 -23.50
C VAL A 86 -0.97 -4.82 -24.73
N ASP A 87 -1.85 -3.84 -24.56
CA ASP A 87 -2.63 -3.31 -25.68
C ASP A 87 -1.74 -2.65 -26.75
N ALA A 88 -2.33 -2.41 -27.92
CA ALA A 88 -1.62 -1.86 -29.06
C ALA A 88 -1.10 -0.44 -28.84
N GLU A 89 -1.66 0.30 -27.88
CA GLU A 89 -1.26 1.68 -27.55
C GLU A 89 -0.03 1.68 -26.63
N ASN A 90 0.02 0.73 -25.69
CA ASN A 90 1.03 0.63 -24.65
C ASN A 90 2.25 -0.19 -25.06
N LEU A 91 2.10 -1.14 -26.00
CA LEU A 91 3.20 -1.97 -26.45
C LEU A 91 4.37 -1.16 -27.06
N PRO A 92 4.13 -0.19 -27.98
CA PRO A 92 5.20 0.63 -28.53
C PRO A 92 5.91 1.50 -27.49
N ILE A 93 5.21 1.88 -26.42
CA ILE A 93 5.77 2.67 -25.32
C ILE A 93 6.85 1.86 -24.60
N LEU A 94 6.52 0.65 -24.16
CA LEU A 94 7.45 -0.22 -23.43
C LEU A 94 8.62 -0.64 -24.31
N GLN A 95 8.38 -1.00 -25.58
CA GLN A 95 9.43 -1.33 -26.54
C GLN A 95 10.38 -0.15 -26.76
N SER A 96 9.85 1.05 -26.98
CA SER A 96 10.66 2.25 -27.16
C SER A 96 11.55 2.55 -25.96
N ILE A 97 11.06 2.35 -24.74
CA ILE A 97 11.86 2.54 -23.51
C ILE A 97 12.93 1.44 -23.41
N ALA A 98 12.57 0.18 -23.64
CA ALA A 98 13.48 -0.96 -23.57
C ALA A 98 14.66 -0.87 -24.55
N GLU A 99 14.40 -0.42 -25.78
CA GLU A 99 15.42 -0.26 -26.82
C GLU A 99 16.38 0.92 -26.59
N ASN A 100 16.07 1.81 -25.65
CA ASN A 100 16.79 3.07 -25.45
C ASN A 100 17.25 3.27 -23.98
N LEU A 101 17.46 2.17 -23.25
CA LEU A 101 17.90 2.20 -21.85
C LEU A 101 19.22 2.97 -21.64
N ASP A 102 20.11 2.96 -22.63
CA ASP A 102 21.39 3.68 -22.64
C ASP A 102 21.25 5.21 -22.63
N THR A 103 20.06 5.72 -22.96
CA THR A 103 19.77 7.15 -23.06
C THR A 103 19.19 7.73 -21.78
N LEU A 104 18.86 6.87 -20.81
CA LEU A 104 18.15 7.24 -19.59
C LEU A 104 19.08 7.86 -18.55
N HIS A 105 18.51 8.77 -17.76
CA HIS A 105 19.20 9.30 -16.59
C HIS A 105 19.48 8.17 -15.57
N PRO A 106 20.66 8.10 -14.94
CA PRO A 106 21.00 7.03 -14.00
C PRO A 106 19.99 6.85 -12.85
N ALA A 107 19.43 7.95 -12.34
CA ALA A 107 18.48 7.94 -11.23
C ALA A 107 17.14 7.26 -11.56
N VAL A 108 16.68 7.28 -12.82
CA VAL A 108 15.42 6.64 -13.22
C VAL A 108 15.63 5.24 -13.80
N LEU A 109 16.89 4.86 -14.07
CA LEU A 109 17.22 3.59 -14.72
C LEU A 109 16.80 2.37 -13.91
N LEU A 110 16.97 2.39 -12.58
CA LEU A 110 16.63 1.25 -11.72
C LEU A 110 15.10 1.01 -11.67
N PRO A 111 14.25 2.01 -11.39
CA PRO A 111 12.81 1.87 -11.51
C PRO A 111 12.37 1.39 -12.91
N VAL A 112 12.93 1.97 -13.99
CA VAL A 112 12.57 1.58 -15.37
C VAL A 112 12.94 0.13 -15.65
N LYS A 113 14.13 -0.32 -15.24
CA LYS A 113 14.51 -1.74 -15.36
C LYS A 113 13.58 -2.64 -14.56
N SER A 114 13.09 -2.19 -13.40
CA SER A 114 12.12 -2.95 -12.61
C SER A 114 10.76 -3.06 -13.34
N VAL A 115 10.27 -1.99 -13.97
CA VAL A 115 9.09 -2.05 -14.86
C VAL A 115 9.32 -3.07 -15.98
N LEU A 116 10.41 -2.92 -16.73
CA LEU A 116 10.70 -3.78 -17.89
C LEU A 116 10.97 -5.23 -17.53
N SER A 117 11.41 -5.53 -16.30
CA SER A 117 11.59 -6.92 -15.85
C SER A 117 10.28 -7.71 -15.74
N ARG A 118 9.13 -7.03 -15.77
CA ARG A 118 7.79 -7.63 -15.80
C ARG A 118 7.24 -7.79 -17.22
N PHE A 119 7.97 -7.28 -18.22
CA PHE A 119 7.55 -7.24 -19.61
C PHE A 119 8.34 -8.27 -20.43
N ASP A 120 7.65 -9.19 -21.09
CA ASP A 120 8.28 -10.26 -21.89
C ASP A 120 8.30 -10.00 -23.40
N GLY A 121 7.75 -8.85 -23.83
CA GLY A 121 7.60 -8.49 -25.24
C GLY A 121 6.14 -8.40 -25.68
N GLU A 122 5.21 -9.11 -25.03
CA GLU A 122 3.76 -9.06 -25.33
C GLU A 122 2.89 -8.91 -24.08
N ILE A 123 3.39 -9.32 -22.91
CA ILE A 123 2.66 -9.33 -21.64
C ILE A 123 3.45 -8.52 -20.62
N THR A 124 2.72 -7.77 -19.80
CA THR A 124 3.24 -7.19 -18.55
C THR A 124 2.47 -7.82 -17.39
N ILE A 125 3.17 -8.26 -16.36
CA ILE A 125 2.56 -8.87 -15.16
C ILE A 125 2.81 -7.98 -13.95
N GLY A 126 1.76 -7.70 -13.18
CA GLY A 126 1.86 -7.04 -11.90
C GLY A 126 1.73 -5.52 -11.95
N ASP A 127 1.47 -4.94 -10.78
CA ASP A 127 1.30 -3.50 -10.60
C ASP A 127 2.67 -2.78 -10.67
N ILE A 128 2.77 -1.78 -11.56
CA ILE A 128 3.98 -0.98 -11.79
C ILE A 128 3.91 0.42 -11.18
N SER A 129 2.82 0.75 -10.48
CA SER A 129 2.58 2.06 -9.89
C SER A 129 3.68 2.47 -8.90
N ASN A 130 4.31 1.52 -8.22
CA ASN A 130 5.40 1.82 -7.28
C ASN A 130 6.65 2.30 -8.00
N GLU A 131 7.04 1.65 -9.09
CA GLU A 131 8.16 2.10 -9.92
C GLU A 131 7.88 3.48 -10.54
N ILE A 132 6.64 3.74 -10.95
CA ILE A 132 6.23 5.07 -11.42
C ILE A 132 6.42 6.12 -10.32
N ARG A 133 5.94 5.84 -9.11
CA ARG A 133 6.19 6.67 -7.93
C ARG A 133 7.68 6.93 -7.73
N LEU A 134 8.51 5.89 -7.71
CA LEU A 134 9.96 6.01 -7.49
C LEU A 134 10.66 6.86 -8.56
N MET A 135 10.19 6.81 -9.80
CA MET A 135 10.69 7.70 -10.86
C MET A 135 10.35 9.17 -10.57
N VAL A 136 9.12 9.45 -10.13
CA VAL A 136 8.66 10.81 -9.81
C VAL A 136 9.38 11.36 -8.57
N GLU A 137 9.63 10.54 -7.55
CA GLU A 137 10.36 10.92 -6.33
C GLU A 137 11.82 11.31 -6.58
N THR A 138 12.39 11.00 -7.75
CA THR A 138 13.75 11.48 -8.09
C THR A 138 13.86 13.02 -8.13
N GLY A 139 12.74 13.73 -8.31
CA GLY A 139 12.71 15.20 -8.44
C GLY A 139 13.33 15.73 -9.75
N ILE A 140 13.80 14.84 -10.63
CA ILE A 140 14.35 15.21 -11.93
C ILE A 140 13.20 15.56 -12.87
N ASP A 141 13.27 16.72 -13.51
CA ASP A 141 12.33 17.10 -14.56
C ASP A 141 12.23 15.99 -15.63
N ARG A 142 11.01 15.60 -16.00
CA ARG A 142 10.72 14.52 -16.95
C ARG A 142 11.46 14.71 -18.28
N VAL A 143 11.67 15.95 -18.71
CA VAL A 143 12.44 16.25 -19.94
C VAL A 143 13.89 15.75 -19.86
N ASN A 144 14.42 15.60 -18.65
CA ASN A 144 15.78 15.16 -18.37
C ASN A 144 15.88 13.66 -18.02
N TRP A 145 14.76 12.93 -17.97
CA TRP A 145 14.79 11.48 -17.76
C TRP A 145 15.47 10.73 -18.91
N THR A 146 15.53 11.33 -20.10
CA THR A 146 16.24 10.80 -21.27
C THR A 146 16.77 11.92 -22.17
N SER A 147 17.90 11.64 -22.82
CA SER A 147 18.48 12.51 -23.85
C SER A 147 17.73 12.45 -25.19
N ARG A 148 16.83 11.48 -25.42
CA ARG A 148 16.12 11.29 -26.70
C ARG A 148 14.67 11.79 -26.67
N PRO A 149 14.29 12.80 -27.50
CA PRO A 149 12.92 13.34 -27.51
C PRO A 149 11.81 12.32 -27.75
N LYS A 150 12.03 11.32 -28.62
CA LYS A 150 11.02 10.27 -28.87
C LYS A 150 10.75 9.42 -27.63
N VAL A 151 11.79 9.11 -26.85
CA VAL A 151 11.65 8.33 -25.61
C VAL A 151 10.97 9.15 -24.51
N ARG A 152 11.13 10.48 -24.51
CA ARG A 152 10.38 11.37 -23.59
C ARG A 152 8.88 11.22 -23.78
N ARG A 153 8.42 11.22 -25.03
CA ARG A 153 6.99 11.01 -25.32
C ARG A 153 6.50 9.66 -24.83
N SER A 154 7.30 8.61 -24.92
CA SER A 154 6.97 7.29 -24.35
C SER A 154 6.81 7.36 -22.83
N PHE A 155 7.67 8.10 -22.11
CA PHE A 155 7.48 8.30 -20.67
C PHE A 155 6.22 9.11 -20.33
N GLU A 156 5.91 10.17 -21.08
CA GLU A 156 4.67 10.93 -20.86
C GLU A 156 3.45 10.03 -20.95
N LEU A 157 3.36 9.22 -22.02
CA LEU A 157 2.27 8.28 -22.21
C LEU A 157 2.27 7.16 -21.17
N LEU A 158 3.44 6.67 -20.75
CA LEU A 158 3.52 5.69 -19.66
C LEU A 158 2.92 6.24 -18.36
N LEU A 159 3.18 7.52 -18.03
CA LEU A 159 2.61 8.15 -16.83
C LEU A 159 1.10 8.35 -16.89
N GLU A 160 0.52 8.43 -18.09
CA GLU A 160 -0.93 8.48 -18.31
C GLU A 160 -1.56 7.09 -18.21
N ASN A 161 -0.86 6.05 -18.69
CA ASN A 161 -1.46 4.73 -18.94
C ASN A 161 -1.01 3.61 -18.00
N TYR A 162 -0.05 3.82 -17.08
CA TYR A 162 0.57 2.74 -16.31
C TYR A 162 -0.43 1.86 -15.54
N SER A 163 -1.55 2.43 -15.08
CA SER A 163 -2.61 1.69 -14.36
C SER A 163 -3.37 0.70 -15.25
N GLN A 164 -3.25 0.81 -16.57
CA GLN A 164 -3.90 -0.07 -17.55
C GLN A 164 -3.04 -1.28 -17.94
N MET A 165 -1.84 -1.43 -17.36
CA MET A 165 -0.91 -2.52 -17.66
C MET A 165 -0.82 -3.51 -16.49
N GLY A 166 -0.26 -4.70 -16.72
CA GLY A 166 0.03 -5.64 -15.63
C GLY A 166 -1.12 -6.58 -15.25
N TRP A 167 -2.21 -6.57 -16.00
CA TRP A 167 -3.44 -7.26 -15.64
C TRP A 167 -3.42 -8.76 -15.96
N SER A 168 -4.04 -9.54 -15.08
CA SER A 168 -4.41 -10.94 -15.32
C SER A 168 -5.90 -11.13 -15.05
N THR A 169 -6.59 -11.81 -15.96
CA THR A 169 -8.03 -12.10 -15.83
C THR A 169 -8.25 -13.53 -15.37
N LYS A 170 -9.12 -13.70 -14.37
CA LYS A 170 -9.58 -14.99 -13.86
C LYS A 170 -10.56 -15.67 -14.85
N GLN A 171 -10.29 -16.92 -15.19
CA GLN A 171 -11.02 -17.69 -16.19
C GLN A 171 -12.13 -18.56 -15.58
N ALA A 172 -12.10 -18.82 -14.28
CA ALA A 172 -13.11 -19.59 -13.57
C ALA A 172 -13.27 -19.06 -12.15
N GLY A 173 -14.52 -18.80 -11.74
CA GLY A 173 -14.85 -18.33 -10.40
C GLY A 173 -14.51 -19.35 -9.32
N SER A 174 -13.92 -18.91 -8.20
CA SER A 174 -13.58 -19.78 -7.08
C SER A 174 -13.38 -19.00 -5.79
N PHE A 175 -13.52 -19.69 -4.66
CA PHE A 175 -12.97 -19.23 -3.39
C PHE A 175 -11.44 -19.31 -3.43
N GLU A 176 -10.78 -18.24 -3.02
CA GLU A 176 -9.32 -18.13 -2.96
C GLU A 176 -8.87 -17.63 -1.60
N SER A 177 -7.77 -18.19 -1.11
CA SER A 177 -7.27 -17.91 0.23
C SER A 177 -6.95 -16.43 0.44
N ILE A 178 -7.39 -15.93 1.59
CA ILE A 178 -7.03 -14.63 2.16
C ILE A 178 -6.50 -14.87 3.58
N LYS A 179 -5.42 -14.18 3.93
CA LYS A 179 -4.71 -14.37 5.21
C LYS A 179 -4.19 -13.05 5.75
N VAL A 180 -3.58 -13.10 6.93
CA VAL A 180 -2.92 -11.94 7.57
C VAL A 180 -2.06 -11.16 6.57
N GLY A 181 -2.25 -9.84 6.54
CA GLY A 181 -1.55 -8.91 5.65
C GLY A 181 -2.21 -8.70 4.29
N ASP A 182 -3.17 -9.56 3.89
CA ASP A 182 -3.93 -9.36 2.66
C ASP A 182 -4.99 -8.25 2.83
N GLN A 183 -5.42 -7.70 1.70
CA GLN A 183 -6.45 -6.68 1.63
C GLN A 183 -7.62 -7.13 0.75
N LEU A 184 -8.83 -6.80 1.21
CA LEU A 184 -10.03 -6.76 0.38
C LEU A 184 -10.49 -5.31 0.18
N THR A 185 -11.05 -5.02 -1.00
CA THR A 185 -11.67 -3.74 -1.33
C THR A 185 -13.07 -4.02 -1.85
N VAL A 186 -14.09 -3.42 -1.24
CA VAL A 186 -15.50 -3.62 -1.60
C VAL A 186 -16.21 -2.29 -1.73
N THR A 187 -17.24 -2.25 -2.57
CA THR A 187 -18.15 -1.11 -2.73
C THR A 187 -19.57 -1.55 -2.33
N ALA A 188 -20.54 -0.62 -2.39
CA ALA A 188 -21.94 -0.97 -2.17
C ALA A 188 -22.50 -1.85 -3.31
N ASP A 189 -22.03 -1.64 -4.54
CA ASP A 189 -22.52 -2.30 -5.74
C ASP A 189 -21.77 -3.59 -6.10
N GLU A 190 -20.56 -3.77 -5.55
CA GLU A 190 -19.69 -4.92 -5.79
C GLU A 190 -19.35 -5.63 -4.46
N PRO A 191 -20.32 -6.34 -3.84
CA PRO A 191 -20.06 -7.11 -2.64
C PRO A 191 -19.21 -8.35 -2.94
N VAL A 192 -18.49 -8.82 -1.93
CA VAL A 192 -17.62 -10.01 -2.04
C VAL A 192 -18.08 -11.07 -1.06
N ARG A 193 -18.38 -12.25 -1.58
CA ARG A 193 -18.64 -13.43 -0.75
C ARG A 193 -17.34 -13.90 -0.11
N VAL A 194 -17.36 -14.13 1.20
CA VAL A 194 -16.21 -14.61 1.95
C VAL A 194 -16.63 -15.73 2.91
N ARG A 195 -15.66 -16.57 3.28
CA ARG A 195 -15.83 -17.59 4.31
C ARG A 195 -14.56 -17.78 5.12
N GLY A 196 -14.66 -18.26 6.35
CA GLY A 196 -13.51 -18.54 7.22
C GLY A 196 -13.66 -17.95 8.61
N LYS A 197 -12.52 -17.68 9.27
CA LYS A 197 -12.48 -17.06 10.60
C LYS A 197 -11.27 -16.14 10.72
N PHE A 198 -11.53 -14.84 10.76
CA PHE A 198 -10.48 -13.84 10.81
C PHE A 198 -10.95 -12.55 11.49
N ARG A 199 -9.99 -11.77 11.99
CA ARG A 199 -10.16 -10.43 12.52
C ARG A 199 -9.53 -9.43 11.57
N TYR A 200 -10.18 -8.30 11.38
CA TYR A 200 -9.79 -7.33 10.37
C TYR A 200 -9.99 -5.89 10.82
N TRP A 201 -9.17 -5.01 10.24
CA TRP A 201 -9.38 -3.56 10.24
C TRP A 201 -10.07 -3.13 8.97
N TRP A 202 -10.82 -2.05 9.04
CA TRP A 202 -11.36 -1.46 7.84
C TRP A 202 -11.39 0.06 7.91
N ILE A 203 -11.21 0.68 6.75
CA ILE A 203 -11.47 2.10 6.50
C ILE A 203 -12.43 2.18 5.32
N GLU A 204 -13.46 3.01 5.44
CA GLU A 204 -14.37 3.32 4.35
C GLU A 204 -14.28 4.79 3.98
N ASP A 205 -13.92 5.08 2.74
CA ASP A 205 -13.89 6.44 2.20
C ASP A 205 -15.23 6.75 1.53
N THR A 206 -16.00 7.65 2.14
CA THR A 206 -17.32 8.07 1.64
C THR A 206 -17.23 9.22 0.64
N SER A 207 -16.02 9.71 0.33
CA SER A 207 -15.79 10.79 -0.64
C SER A 207 -15.50 10.26 -2.06
N ILE A 208 -15.34 8.95 -2.22
CA ILE A 208 -15.09 8.30 -3.51
C ILE A 208 -16.06 7.17 -3.79
N PHE A 209 -16.26 6.94 -5.09
CA PHE A 209 -17.15 5.90 -5.61
C PHE A 209 -16.43 4.95 -6.59
N MET A 210 -15.16 5.23 -6.96
CA MET A 210 -14.35 4.35 -7.80
C MET A 210 -12.99 4.08 -7.17
N THR A 211 -12.59 2.81 -7.16
CA THR A 211 -11.31 2.34 -6.63
C THR A 211 -10.32 2.15 -7.79
N HIS A 212 -9.05 2.43 -7.54
CA HIS A 212 -7.93 2.08 -8.43
C HIS A 212 -7.25 0.77 -8.02
N VAL A 213 -7.81 0.11 -7.01
CA VAL A 213 -7.30 -1.13 -6.44
C VAL A 213 -8.33 -2.23 -6.61
N THR A 214 -7.82 -3.40 -6.92
CA THR A 214 -8.57 -4.62 -7.15
C THR A 214 -9.28 -5.08 -5.88
N THR A 215 -10.32 -5.87 -6.07
CA THR A 215 -11.12 -6.48 -5.00
C THR A 215 -10.27 -7.23 -3.99
N ALA A 216 -9.26 -7.97 -4.44
CA ALA A 216 -8.28 -8.61 -3.57
C ALA A 216 -6.87 -8.16 -3.94
N ARG A 217 -6.07 -7.90 -2.92
CA ARG A 217 -4.61 -7.79 -3.01
C ARG A 217 -4.01 -8.73 -1.98
N ARG A 218 -3.30 -9.75 -2.45
CA ARG A 218 -2.75 -10.82 -1.62
C ARG A 218 -1.24 -10.73 -1.63
N LEU A 219 -0.69 -10.67 -0.44
CA LEU A 219 0.69 -10.30 -0.19
C LEU A 219 1.69 -11.22 -0.92
N ASN A 220 1.37 -12.51 -1.02
CA ASN A 220 2.22 -13.49 -1.68
C ASN A 220 2.38 -13.26 -3.19
N TYR A 221 1.34 -12.75 -3.86
CA TYR A 221 1.36 -12.59 -5.31
C TYR A 221 1.88 -11.22 -5.75
N ILE A 222 2.16 -10.32 -4.82
CA ILE A 222 2.68 -8.99 -5.12
C ILE A 222 4.20 -9.00 -5.01
N ARG A 223 4.87 -8.41 -6.00
CA ARG A 223 6.33 -8.26 -5.95
C ARG A 223 6.75 -7.43 -4.75
N ASN A 224 7.78 -7.93 -4.09
CA ASN A 224 8.46 -7.21 -3.04
C ASN A 224 9.25 -6.00 -3.60
N ALA A 225 8.83 -4.78 -3.28
CA ALA A 225 9.43 -3.56 -3.79
C ALA A 225 10.66 -3.10 -2.96
N ILE A 226 11.84 -3.70 -3.23
CA ILE A 226 13.23 -3.17 -2.98
C ILE A 226 13.65 -3.00 -1.49
N ALA A 227 14.83 -3.38 -0.95
CA ALA A 227 16.04 -4.05 -1.41
C ALA A 227 16.80 -4.65 -0.19
N LYS A 228 17.55 -5.73 -0.45
CA LYS A 228 18.20 -6.68 0.48
C LYS A 228 17.28 -7.82 0.92
N SER A 229 17.87 -9.00 0.94
CA SER A 229 17.24 -10.31 1.12
C SER A 229 16.16 -10.34 2.21
N GLY A 230 14.98 -10.83 1.87
CA GLY A 230 14.07 -11.52 2.80
C GLY A 230 13.24 -10.71 3.81
N GLU A 231 13.45 -9.39 3.97
CA GLU A 231 12.91 -8.64 5.12
C GLU A 231 11.71 -7.73 4.83
N PHE A 232 11.37 -7.48 3.57
CA PHE A 232 10.27 -6.60 3.19
C PHE A 232 9.20 -7.44 2.48
N ARG A 233 7.90 -7.24 2.70
CA ARG A 233 6.85 -7.79 1.84
C ARG A 233 5.76 -6.74 1.75
N VAL A 234 5.73 -5.98 0.67
CA VAL A 234 4.81 -4.86 0.55
C VAL A 234 3.53 -5.29 -0.15
N LEU A 235 2.40 -5.13 0.54
CA LEU A 235 1.13 -4.95 -0.13
C LEU A 235 1.08 -3.54 -0.73
N THR A 236 1.85 -3.24 -1.77
CA THR A 236 1.92 -1.84 -2.24
C THR A 236 0.59 -1.43 -2.88
N MET A 237 -0.20 -0.54 -2.28
CA MET A 237 -1.11 0.36 -3.04
C MET A 237 -0.45 1.74 -3.19
N PRO A 238 0.72 1.82 -3.83
CA PRO A 238 1.56 3.01 -3.78
C PRO A 238 0.76 4.23 -4.26
N TRP A 239 1.26 5.41 -3.90
CA TRP A 239 0.69 6.65 -4.39
C TRP A 239 0.52 6.64 -5.92
N PHE A 240 -0.72 6.59 -6.38
CA PHE A 240 -1.08 6.75 -7.78
C PHE A 240 -0.81 8.19 -8.19
N CYS A 241 0.29 8.38 -8.91
CA CYS A 241 0.67 9.67 -9.47
C CYS A 241 -0.36 10.12 -10.51
N TYR A 242 -0.60 11.45 -10.57
CA TYR A 242 -1.43 12.11 -11.58
C TYR A 242 -2.90 11.70 -11.56
N THR A 243 -3.44 11.49 -10.35
CA THR A 243 -4.86 11.21 -10.10
C THR A 243 -5.56 12.38 -9.40
N GLU A 244 -4.81 13.43 -9.07
CA GLU A 244 -5.31 14.65 -8.45
C GLU A 244 -6.25 15.44 -9.36
N THR A 245 -7.24 16.08 -8.76
CA THR A 245 -8.14 17.04 -9.42
C THR A 245 -8.17 18.35 -8.63
N GLU A 246 -8.76 19.42 -9.18
CA GLU A 246 -8.88 20.72 -8.49
C GLU A 246 -9.57 20.59 -7.12
N ASP A 247 -10.58 19.71 -7.03
CA ASP A 247 -11.33 19.47 -5.80
C ASP A 247 -10.74 18.35 -4.92
N LYS A 248 -9.85 17.51 -5.48
CA LYS A 248 -9.27 16.35 -4.80
C LYS A 248 -7.76 16.27 -5.00
N LEU A 249 -7.05 17.05 -4.20
CA LEU A 249 -5.59 17.19 -4.28
C LEU A 249 -4.82 15.89 -3.94
N ASP A 250 -5.43 14.96 -3.20
CA ASP A 250 -4.85 13.63 -2.93
C ASP A 250 -5.26 12.57 -3.98
N GLY A 251 -6.07 12.96 -4.96
CA GLY A 251 -6.59 12.06 -5.98
C GLY A 251 -7.30 10.86 -5.37
N VAL A 252 -6.96 9.66 -5.83
CA VAL A 252 -7.60 8.40 -5.37
C VAL A 252 -6.91 7.78 -4.15
N ASN A 253 -5.86 8.43 -3.63
CA ASN A 253 -4.97 7.89 -2.59
C ASN A 253 -5.51 8.08 -1.18
N SER A 254 -6.74 7.64 -0.90
CA SER A 254 -7.39 7.89 0.40
C SER A 254 -6.83 7.05 1.54
N ALA A 255 -6.51 5.79 1.28
CA ALA A 255 -5.79 4.92 2.21
C ALA A 255 -4.90 3.94 1.42
N ASN A 256 -3.75 3.61 2.00
CA ASN A 256 -2.87 2.53 1.52
C ASN A 256 -2.32 1.80 2.74
N ASN A 257 -1.89 0.55 2.56
CA ASN A 257 -1.23 -0.27 3.54
C ASN A 257 0.17 -0.68 3.06
N HIS A 258 1.18 -0.63 3.91
CA HIS A 258 2.42 -1.39 3.71
C HIS A 258 2.56 -2.43 4.83
N VAL A 259 2.70 -3.70 4.45
CA VAL A 259 3.11 -4.75 5.40
C VAL A 259 4.63 -4.78 5.45
N LEU A 260 5.20 -4.77 6.65
CA LEU A 260 6.63 -4.56 6.85
C LEU A 260 7.14 -5.52 7.90
N HIS A 261 8.28 -6.18 7.65
CA HIS A 261 9.09 -6.77 8.72
C HIS A 261 10.26 -5.83 9.01
N ILE A 262 10.16 -5.14 10.15
CA ILE A 262 11.09 -4.10 10.57
C ILE A 262 12.08 -4.74 11.54
N THR A 263 13.36 -4.68 11.18
CA THR A 263 14.49 -5.10 12.00
C THR A 263 15.28 -3.87 12.43
N ASP A 264 16.11 -3.99 13.46
CA ASP A 264 17.00 -2.92 13.92
C ASP A 264 17.92 -2.38 12.81
N GLN A 265 18.23 -3.24 11.83
CA GLN A 265 19.15 -2.93 10.73
C GLN A 265 18.49 -2.14 9.60
N ASN A 266 17.18 -2.32 9.41
CA ASN A 266 16.43 -1.68 8.34
C ASN A 266 15.54 -0.52 8.83
N SER A 267 15.35 -0.42 10.14
CA SER A 267 14.60 0.63 10.81
C SER A 267 15.32 1.99 10.74
N ARG A 268 14.57 3.02 10.33
CA ARG A 268 15.03 4.42 10.27
C ARG A 268 14.06 5.34 11.00
N THR A 269 14.62 6.32 11.70
CA THR A 269 13.83 7.35 12.36
C THR A 269 13.32 8.34 11.32
N HIS A 270 12.02 8.56 11.28
CA HIS A 270 11.42 9.49 10.32
C HIS A 270 10.13 10.13 10.85
N TYR A 271 9.67 11.17 10.15
CA TYR A 271 8.37 11.78 10.38
C TYR A 271 7.71 12.19 9.07
N HIS A 272 6.40 12.45 9.14
CA HIS A 272 5.64 13.09 8.07
C HIS A 272 5.31 14.52 8.46
N PRO A 273 5.53 15.52 7.60
CA PRO A 273 5.36 16.92 7.97
C PRO A 273 3.88 17.30 8.17
N VAL A 274 3.65 18.28 9.07
CA VAL A 274 2.32 18.87 9.32
C VAL A 274 1.77 19.66 8.13
N GLN A 275 2.66 20.08 7.23
CA GLN A 275 2.31 20.61 5.91
C GLN A 275 2.77 19.59 4.87
N ALA A 276 1.83 19.05 4.10
CA ALA A 276 2.16 18.06 3.09
C ALA A 276 3.12 18.65 2.04
N ILE A 277 4.15 17.88 1.66
CA ILE A 277 5.08 18.26 0.58
C ILE A 277 4.43 18.06 -0.80
N GLY A 278 3.52 17.10 -0.92
CA GLY A 278 2.72 16.82 -2.10
C GLY A 278 1.28 16.40 -1.76
N GLY A 279 0.37 16.60 -2.70
CA GLY A 279 -1.07 16.36 -2.52
C GLY A 279 -1.77 17.41 -1.65
N GLY A 280 -2.86 17.00 -1.00
CA GLY A 280 -3.69 17.83 -0.11
C GLY A 280 -3.35 17.67 1.37
N LYS A 281 -4.00 16.74 2.06
CA LYS A 281 -3.97 16.63 3.53
C LYS A 281 -2.62 16.15 4.08
N PRO A 282 -2.19 16.52 5.29
CA PRO A 282 -1.01 15.90 5.89
C PRO A 282 -1.22 14.39 6.13
N GLN A 283 -0.16 13.60 5.98
CA GLN A 283 -0.21 12.15 6.14
C GLN A 283 -0.19 11.77 7.63
N HIS A 284 -1.14 10.92 8.01
CA HIS A 284 -1.21 10.21 9.28
C HIS A 284 -0.87 8.75 9.03
N GLU A 285 -0.43 8.05 10.08
CA GLU A 285 -0.20 6.62 9.99
C GLU A 285 -0.93 5.87 11.11
N ILE A 286 -1.52 4.72 10.78
CA ILE A 286 -1.99 3.73 11.75
C ILE A 286 -1.10 2.50 11.62
N HIS A 287 -0.35 2.18 12.66
CA HIS A 287 0.51 1.01 12.70
C HIS A 287 -0.23 -0.11 13.42
N ILE A 288 -0.45 -1.23 12.75
CA ILE A 288 -1.12 -2.41 13.27
C ILE A 288 -0.06 -3.51 13.38
N VAL A 289 0.29 -3.90 14.59
CA VAL A 289 1.28 -4.97 14.82
C VAL A 289 0.64 -6.32 14.50
N LEU A 290 1.25 -7.08 13.61
CA LEU A 290 0.78 -8.38 13.14
C LEU A 290 1.53 -9.51 13.84
N GLU A 291 0.91 -10.70 13.86
CA GLU A 291 1.56 -11.93 14.32
C GLU A 291 2.64 -12.36 13.30
N PRO A 292 3.94 -12.32 13.63
CA PRO A 292 5.02 -12.64 12.69
C PRO A 292 4.92 -14.06 12.14
N SER A 293 4.53 -15.03 12.98
CA SER A 293 4.42 -16.43 12.55
C SER A 293 3.33 -16.63 11.48
N ALA A 294 2.30 -15.78 11.45
CA ALA A 294 1.26 -15.83 10.42
C ALA A 294 1.78 -15.46 9.02
N LEU A 295 2.91 -14.73 8.98
CA LEU A 295 3.60 -14.32 7.75
C LEU A 295 4.88 -15.15 7.49
N GLY A 296 5.15 -16.17 8.31
CA GLY A 296 6.35 -17.00 8.22
C GLY A 296 7.63 -16.24 8.53
N VAL A 297 7.54 -15.24 9.41
CA VAL A 297 8.68 -14.42 9.86
C VAL A 297 9.01 -14.78 11.30
N ASP A 298 10.28 -15.07 11.55
CA ASP A 298 10.81 -15.25 12.90
C ASP A 298 11.37 -13.91 13.40
N ILE A 299 10.85 -13.40 14.52
CA ILE A 299 11.40 -12.23 15.22
C ILE A 299 12.07 -12.67 16.52
N GLN A 300 13.09 -11.93 16.96
CA GLN A 300 13.69 -12.20 18.27
C GLN A 300 12.68 -11.81 19.37
N GLU A 301 12.29 -12.75 20.23
CA GLU A 301 11.37 -12.47 21.33
C GLU A 301 12.01 -11.47 22.32
N ASN A 302 11.23 -10.45 22.74
CA ASN A 302 11.47 -9.49 23.84
C ASN A 302 12.07 -8.11 23.52
N GLU A 303 12.07 -7.63 22.28
CA GLU A 303 12.53 -6.26 21.95
C GLU A 303 11.68 -5.55 20.90
N SER A 304 10.38 -5.89 20.79
CA SER A 304 9.48 -5.23 19.84
C SER A 304 8.92 -3.94 20.42
N TYR A 305 9.25 -2.79 19.83
CA TYR A 305 8.78 -1.50 20.33
C TYR A 305 8.73 -0.42 19.23
N ILE A 306 8.06 0.69 19.53
CA ILE A 306 8.16 1.93 18.76
C ILE A 306 8.69 3.05 19.67
N ASP A 307 9.74 3.72 19.23
CA ASP A 307 10.14 5.01 19.77
C ASP A 307 9.36 6.11 19.07
N VAL A 308 8.84 7.04 19.87
CA VAL A 308 8.07 8.21 19.41
C VAL A 308 8.78 9.46 19.88
N PHE A 309 9.02 10.39 18.97
CA PHE A 309 9.73 11.65 19.16
C PHE A 309 8.76 12.82 18.91
N PRO A 310 8.11 13.35 19.96
CA PRO A 310 7.19 14.48 19.82
C PRO A 310 7.88 15.78 19.37
N GLU A 311 9.19 15.88 19.59
CA GLU A 311 10.04 17.00 19.20
C GLU A 311 11.07 16.53 18.18
N VAL A 312 10.77 16.69 16.88
CA VAL A 312 11.64 16.20 15.80
C VAL A 312 13.01 16.89 15.73
N ASP A 313 13.14 18.07 16.35
CA ASP A 313 14.40 18.82 16.46
C ASP A 313 15.26 18.37 17.67
N ASP A 314 14.69 17.62 18.62
CA ASP A 314 15.38 17.08 19.80
C ASP A 314 14.97 15.63 20.08
N LEU A 315 15.71 14.69 19.45
CA LEU A 315 15.44 13.25 19.57
C LEU A 315 15.72 12.69 20.98
N THR A 316 16.28 13.48 21.91
CA THR A 316 16.42 13.04 23.30
C THR A 316 15.08 13.02 24.04
N VAL A 317 14.09 13.77 23.53
CA VAL A 317 12.70 13.75 24.01
C VAL A 317 11.96 12.64 23.27
N HIS A 318 11.95 11.44 23.85
CA HIS A 318 11.25 10.30 23.25
C HIS A 318 10.44 9.50 24.28
N GLN A 319 9.46 8.78 23.76
CA GLN A 319 8.66 7.81 24.49
C GLN A 319 8.78 6.46 23.79
N LYS A 320 9.20 5.45 24.55
CA LYS A 320 9.18 4.05 24.12
C LYS A 320 7.81 3.44 24.41
N ILE A 321 7.24 2.76 23.43
CA ILE A 321 5.98 2.01 23.54
C ILE A 321 6.27 0.57 23.13
N GLU A 322 6.06 -0.38 24.05
CA GLU A 322 6.21 -1.80 23.76
C GLU A 322 5.12 -2.26 22.77
N LEU A 323 5.50 -3.11 21.82
CA LEU A 323 4.64 -3.63 20.78
C LEU A 323 4.39 -5.12 20.98
N SER A 324 3.15 -5.53 20.75
CA SER A 324 2.74 -6.94 20.69
C SER A 324 1.69 -7.13 19.60
N PRO A 325 1.53 -8.33 19.01
CA PRO A 325 0.52 -8.58 18.00
C PRO A 325 -0.87 -8.10 18.44
N GLY A 326 -1.53 -7.28 17.60
CA GLY A 326 -2.79 -6.60 17.92
C GLY A 326 -2.63 -5.20 18.52
N THR A 327 -1.41 -4.74 18.82
CA THR A 327 -1.14 -3.35 19.23
C THR A 327 -1.35 -2.41 18.06
N ILE A 328 -2.03 -1.29 18.33
CA ILE A 328 -2.37 -0.25 17.35
C ILE A 328 -1.77 1.07 17.80
N VAL A 329 -1.05 1.74 16.90
CA VAL A 329 -0.46 3.06 17.17
C VAL A 329 -0.92 4.03 16.11
N TYR A 330 -1.68 5.05 16.50
CA TYR A 330 -2.05 6.16 15.64
C TYR A 330 -1.04 7.29 15.78
N ILE A 331 -0.37 7.60 14.68
CA ILE A 331 0.71 8.58 14.59
C ILE A 331 0.24 9.76 13.75
N PRO A 332 -0.02 10.93 14.36
CA PRO A 332 -0.34 12.12 13.62
C PRO A 332 0.90 12.72 12.95
N PRO A 333 0.72 13.61 11.95
CA PRO A 333 1.84 14.31 11.32
C PRO A 333 2.61 15.16 12.32
N GLY A 334 3.90 15.35 12.05
CA GLY A 334 4.85 16.11 12.85
C GLY A 334 5.49 15.31 13.98
N ILE A 335 5.19 14.02 14.11
CA ILE A 335 5.75 13.16 15.15
C ILE A 335 6.78 12.21 14.53
N GLY A 336 8.02 12.32 15.01
CA GLY A 336 9.07 11.36 14.67
C GLY A 336 8.77 10.00 15.27
N HIS A 337 9.08 8.95 14.55
CA HIS A 337 8.92 7.60 15.06
C HIS A 337 9.91 6.61 14.44
N ARG A 338 10.17 5.53 15.17
CA ARG A 338 11.03 4.43 14.76
C ARG A 338 10.53 3.12 15.37
N ILE A 339 10.15 2.16 14.53
CA ILE A 339 9.80 0.80 14.98
C ILE A 339 11.05 -0.08 15.06
N VAL A 340 11.10 -0.97 16.03
CA VAL A 340 12.18 -1.94 16.20
C VAL A 340 11.57 -3.33 16.36
N ASN A 341 12.14 -4.29 15.61
CA ASN A 341 11.86 -5.74 15.70
C ASN A 341 10.36 -6.10 15.72
N ALA A 342 9.63 -5.72 14.67
CA ALA A 342 8.18 -5.96 14.58
C ALA A 342 7.74 -6.27 13.14
N VAL A 343 6.65 -7.02 13.01
CA VAL A 343 5.90 -7.11 11.75
C VAL A 343 4.68 -6.22 11.86
N VAL A 344 4.54 -5.26 10.96
CA VAL A 344 3.49 -4.23 11.03
C VAL A 344 2.79 -4.02 9.70
N SER A 345 1.48 -3.80 9.76
CA SER A 345 0.71 -3.18 8.68
C SER A 345 0.64 -1.68 8.98
N VAL A 346 1.26 -0.87 8.14
CA VAL A 346 1.27 0.59 8.24
C VAL A 346 0.24 1.13 7.27
N LEU A 347 -0.84 1.70 7.79
CA LEU A 347 -1.86 2.36 6.99
C LEU A 347 -1.53 3.85 6.87
N GLY A 348 -1.27 4.32 5.65
CA GLY A 348 -1.06 5.75 5.36
C GLY A 348 -2.37 6.44 4.99
N ILE A 349 -2.67 7.59 5.62
CA ILE A 349 -3.93 8.33 5.45
C ILE A 349 -3.68 9.85 5.31
N PRO A 350 -3.89 10.45 4.13
CA PRO A 350 -3.99 9.77 2.83
C PRO A 350 -2.75 8.89 2.55
N GLY A 351 -2.81 8.00 1.56
CA GLY A 351 -1.76 7.01 1.27
C GLY A 351 -0.34 7.61 1.16
N PHE A 352 0.69 6.76 1.21
CA PHE A 352 2.10 7.21 1.32
C PHE A 352 2.55 8.20 0.25
N LYS A 353 2.56 9.49 0.62
CA LYS A 353 2.78 10.62 -0.28
C LYS A 353 4.20 10.69 -0.80
N LEU A 354 4.32 11.17 -2.03
CA LEU A 354 5.61 11.45 -2.67
C LEU A 354 6.43 12.44 -1.82
N ASN A 355 7.69 12.07 -1.54
CA ASN A 355 8.65 12.90 -0.82
C ASN A 355 8.21 13.35 0.59
N ASN A 356 7.19 12.71 1.17
CA ASN A 356 6.57 13.15 2.41
C ASN A 356 7.13 12.45 3.66
N THR A 357 8.17 11.63 3.50
CA THR A 357 8.92 10.99 4.58
C THR A 357 10.22 11.74 4.78
N ILE A 358 10.41 12.35 5.95
CA ILE A 358 11.65 13.04 6.32
C ILE A 358 12.41 12.18 7.32
N PHE A 359 13.59 11.71 6.92
CA PHE A 359 14.47 10.93 7.78
C PHE A 359 15.27 11.84 8.71
N LEU A 360 15.45 11.37 9.94
CA LEU A 360 16.14 12.07 11.02
C LEU A 360 17.53 11.47 11.32
N ASP A 361 17.86 10.32 10.71
CA ASP A 361 19.11 9.58 10.86
C ASP A 361 19.76 9.10 9.54
#